data_AF-A0A7H8PNL1-F1
#
_entry.id   AF-A0A7H8PNL1-F1
#
_cell.length_a   1.000
_cell.length_b   1.000
_cell.length_c   1.000
_cell.angle_alpha   90.00
_cell.angle_beta   90.00
_cell.angle_gamma   90.00
#
_symmetry.space_group_name_H-M   'P 1'
#
loop_
_entity.id
_entity.type
_entity.pdbx_description
1 polymer ?
#
loop_
_entity_poly.entity_id
_entity_poly.type
_entity_poly.pdbx_seq_one_letter_code
_entity_poly.pdbx_strand_id
1 'polypeptide(L)'
;MKTHIMSLQKIVFFVLCVTAILGCTREETIQPVDLFEEIESTDPLDVYLKEEFRDPYGSVIIYKFIDRYIDQRYKAVPPKKEVVKPIAELIKQAWIEPYNQASDQGEAFLKKFFPGEIVILGSPLFNGDGTIVLGTADSGVRVTLTQANNYAPGNNAWIIQTFHTLHHEFAHIIDQNFNFDIEAFYQISGDDYTSNGTWFSITENEAITRGMVTPYGTSAVGEDFAELIATIITTTPEEFDEKYITPENCTGQGQDCLDRNKGRERIKQKYDVVVKYMNEDVGIDLIKLRDEFLKSIN
;
A
#
# COMPACT_ATOMS: atom_id res chain seq x y z
N MET A 1 24.86 -14.55 55.94
CA MET A 1 24.45 -13.21 55.47
C MET A 1 24.57 -13.01 53.95
N LYS A 2 25.57 -13.58 53.25
CA LYS A 2 25.71 -13.45 51.78
C LYS A 2 24.63 -14.20 50.95
N THR A 3 24.09 -15.31 51.43
CA THR A 3 23.15 -16.16 50.67
C THR A 3 21.74 -15.56 50.54
N HIS A 4 21.28 -14.80 51.55
CA HIS A 4 19.99 -14.10 51.50
C HIS A 4 20.01 -12.88 50.58
N ILE A 5 21.16 -12.21 50.45
CA ILE A 5 21.33 -11.03 49.57
C ILE A 5 21.29 -11.45 48.10
N MET A 6 21.90 -12.59 47.74
CA MET A 6 21.85 -13.14 46.37
C MET A 6 20.44 -13.62 45.98
N SER A 7 19.65 -14.13 46.93
CA SER A 7 18.25 -14.50 46.70
C SER A 7 17.37 -13.27 46.47
N LEU A 8 17.60 -12.19 47.24
CA LEU A 8 16.86 -10.93 47.09
C LEU A 8 17.19 -10.21 45.77
N GLN A 9 18.46 -10.23 45.35
CA GLN A 9 18.88 -9.67 44.05
C GLN A 9 18.26 -10.42 42.85
N LYS A 10 18.14 -11.74 42.93
CA LYS A 10 17.47 -12.55 41.89
C LYS A 10 15.96 -12.30 41.84
N ILE A 11 15.32 -12.07 42.99
CA ILE A 11 13.89 -11.73 43.07
C ILE A 11 13.64 -10.32 42.52
N VAL A 12 14.50 -9.34 42.86
CA VAL A 12 14.41 -7.97 42.34
C VAL A 12 14.62 -7.93 40.82
N PHE A 13 15.58 -8.71 40.29
CA PHE A 13 15.82 -8.80 38.85
C PHE A 13 14.65 -9.47 38.10
N PHE A 14 14.03 -10.49 38.69
CA PHE A 14 12.86 -11.15 38.12
C PHE A 14 11.61 -10.24 38.12
N VAL A 15 11.40 -9.45 39.19
CA VAL A 15 10.30 -8.47 39.26
C VAL A 15 10.51 -7.33 38.25
N LEU A 16 11.75 -6.86 38.06
CA LEU A 16 12.09 -5.81 37.08
C LEU A 16 11.88 -6.28 35.62
N CYS A 17 12.19 -7.55 35.32
CA CYS A 17 11.91 -8.14 34.00
C CYS A 17 10.41 -8.34 33.75
N VAL A 18 9.61 -8.68 34.76
CA VAL A 18 8.15 -8.85 34.59
C VAL A 18 7.45 -7.49 34.42
N THR A 19 7.94 -6.41 35.03
CA THR A 19 7.40 -5.06 34.80
C THR A 19 7.74 -4.47 33.43
N ALA A 20 8.81 -4.94 32.77
CA ALA A 20 9.16 -4.51 31.41
C ALA A 20 8.25 -5.10 30.33
N ILE A 21 7.61 -6.25 30.61
CA ILE A 21 6.72 -6.94 29.64
C ILE A 21 5.28 -6.39 29.70
N LEU A 22 4.90 -5.71 30.79
CA LEU A 22 3.59 -5.04 30.92
C LEU A 22 3.57 -3.61 30.34
N GLY A 23 4.71 -3.09 29.88
CA GLY A 23 4.84 -1.74 29.34
C GLY A 23 4.64 -1.62 27.82
N CYS A 24 4.38 -2.72 27.11
CA CYS A 24 3.97 -2.72 25.70
C CYS A 24 2.49 -3.04 25.59
N THR A 25 1.64 -2.19 26.15
CA THR A 25 0.31 -2.01 25.57
C THR A 25 0.54 -1.32 24.24
N ARG A 26 0.33 -2.07 23.13
CA ARG A 26 0.22 -1.48 21.79
C ARG A 26 -0.62 -0.22 21.90
N GLU A 27 -0.11 0.90 21.41
CA GLU A 27 -0.88 2.13 21.34
C GLU A 27 -2.18 1.81 20.59
N GLU A 28 -3.30 1.80 21.32
CA GLU A 28 -4.61 1.84 20.68
C GLU A 28 -4.59 3.07 19.79
N THR A 29 -4.90 2.89 18.52
CA THR A 29 -5.07 3.98 17.57
C THR A 29 -6.08 4.96 18.15
N ILE A 30 -5.58 6.09 18.67
CA ILE A 30 -6.42 7.16 19.20
C ILE A 30 -7.17 7.71 18.00
N GLN A 31 -8.43 7.30 17.84
CA GLN A 31 -9.30 7.95 16.88
C GLN A 31 -9.43 9.43 17.28
N PRO A 32 -9.27 10.37 16.34
CA PRO A 32 -9.39 11.78 16.66
C PRO A 32 -10.77 12.04 17.25
N VAL A 33 -10.83 12.45 18.53
CA VAL A 33 -12.06 12.96 19.13
C VAL A 33 -12.22 14.38 18.63
N ASP A 34 -13.24 14.59 17.80
CA ASP A 34 -13.54 15.88 17.21
C ASP A 34 -14.10 16.82 18.30
N LEU A 35 -13.29 17.79 18.72
CA LEU A 35 -13.57 18.66 19.88
C LEU A 35 -14.11 20.04 19.48
N PHE A 36 -14.50 20.21 18.21
CA PHE A 36 -15.12 21.42 17.70
C PHE A 36 -16.29 21.03 16.80
N GLU A 37 -17.46 21.65 16.99
CA GLU A 37 -18.54 21.61 15.99
C GLU A 37 -17.99 22.26 14.72
N GLU A 38 -17.49 21.44 13.79
CA GLU A 38 -17.05 21.93 12.50
C GLU A 38 -18.30 22.43 11.75
N ILE A 39 -18.31 23.71 11.37
CA ILE A 39 -19.41 24.26 10.58
C ILE A 39 -19.42 23.52 9.25
N GLU A 40 -20.42 22.67 9.08
CA GLU A 40 -20.61 21.88 7.87
C GLU A 40 -20.63 22.78 6.64
N SER A 41 -19.79 22.48 5.67
CA SER A 41 -19.68 23.26 4.44
C SER A 41 -20.94 23.10 3.59
N THR A 42 -21.41 24.20 3.00
CA THR A 42 -22.52 24.20 2.03
C THR A 42 -22.05 24.11 0.58
N ASP A 43 -20.75 23.96 0.33
CA ASP A 43 -20.22 23.78 -1.03
C ASP A 43 -20.69 22.43 -1.60
N PRO A 44 -21.25 22.38 -2.82
CA PRO A 44 -21.77 21.12 -3.38
C PRO A 44 -20.73 20.00 -3.50
N LEU A 45 -19.44 20.34 -3.68
CA LEU A 45 -18.38 19.33 -3.71
C LEU A 45 -18.11 18.77 -2.31
N ASP A 46 -18.04 19.62 -1.30
CA ASP A 46 -17.81 19.17 0.08
C ASP A 46 -18.95 18.28 0.58
N VAL A 47 -20.21 18.65 0.27
CA VAL A 47 -21.40 17.83 0.59
C VAL A 47 -21.32 16.48 -0.10
N TYR A 48 -21.01 16.45 -1.39
CA TYR A 48 -20.82 15.20 -2.14
C TYR A 48 -19.75 14.31 -1.52
N LEU A 49 -18.56 14.86 -1.21
CA LEU A 49 -17.46 14.07 -0.64
C LEU A 49 -17.81 13.53 0.75
N LYS A 50 -18.55 14.30 1.55
CA LYS A 50 -19.07 13.85 2.84
C LYS A 50 -20.02 12.65 2.67
N GLU A 51 -21.06 12.82 1.87
CA GLU A 51 -22.12 11.81 1.71
C GLU A 51 -21.57 10.51 1.10
N GLU A 52 -20.59 10.61 0.21
CA GLU A 52 -20.08 9.47 -0.55
C GLU A 52 -18.85 8.79 0.09
N PHE A 53 -18.12 9.47 0.98
CA PHE A 53 -16.90 8.94 1.61
C PHE A 53 -16.95 8.97 3.13
N ARG A 54 -17.17 10.15 3.71
CA ARG A 54 -17.07 10.33 5.16
C ARG A 54 -18.16 9.56 5.90
N ASP A 55 -19.40 9.73 5.47
CA ASP A 55 -20.55 9.12 6.13
C ASP A 55 -20.57 7.58 5.99
N PRO A 56 -20.25 6.98 4.82
CA PRO A 56 -20.22 5.52 4.69
C PRO A 56 -18.93 4.86 5.19
N TYR A 57 -17.75 5.47 5.01
CA TYR A 57 -16.44 4.82 5.26
C TYR A 57 -15.61 5.48 6.36
N GLY A 58 -16.06 6.60 6.93
CA GLY A 58 -15.23 7.40 7.85
C GLY A 58 -14.06 8.10 7.17
N SER A 59 -14.03 8.14 5.83
CA SER A 59 -12.92 8.70 5.05
C SER A 59 -13.15 10.14 4.66
N VAL A 60 -12.21 11.02 5.00
CA VAL A 60 -12.25 12.44 4.60
C VAL A 60 -11.37 12.67 3.37
N ILE A 61 -11.98 13.17 2.29
CA ILE A 61 -11.24 13.58 1.09
C ILE A 61 -10.76 15.03 1.26
N ILE A 62 -9.46 15.20 1.43
CA ILE A 62 -8.82 16.50 1.67
C ILE A 62 -8.22 16.99 0.35
N TYR A 63 -8.89 17.97 -0.27
CA TYR A 63 -8.42 18.59 -1.52
C TYR A 63 -8.14 20.10 -1.38
N LYS A 64 -8.70 20.74 -0.35
CA LYS A 64 -8.38 22.13 0.00
C LYS A 64 -6.98 22.14 0.57
N PHE A 65 -6.07 22.84 -0.10
CA PHE A 65 -4.67 22.87 0.29
C PHE A 65 -4.52 23.52 1.67
N ILE A 66 -4.02 22.74 2.62
CA ILE A 66 -3.57 23.24 3.92
C ILE A 66 -2.13 22.79 4.07
N ASP A 67 -1.18 23.73 4.16
CA ASP A 67 0.26 23.48 4.22
C ASP A 67 0.65 22.39 5.23
N ARG A 68 -0.12 22.22 6.32
CA ARG A 68 0.10 21.22 7.36
C ARG A 68 0.01 19.76 6.89
N TYR A 69 -0.66 19.48 5.78
CA TYR A 69 -0.85 18.13 5.26
C TYR A 69 0.30 17.66 4.36
N ILE A 70 1.26 18.54 4.10
CA ILE A 70 2.44 18.26 3.30
C ILE A 70 3.64 18.47 4.21
N ASP A 71 4.52 17.47 4.28
CA ASP A 71 5.78 17.64 5.00
C ASP A 71 6.54 18.83 4.40
N GLN A 72 7.05 19.71 5.29
CA GLN A 72 7.62 21.01 4.94
C GLN A 72 8.80 20.92 3.95
N ARG A 73 9.38 19.74 3.77
CA ARG A 73 10.46 19.47 2.80
C ARG A 73 9.95 19.44 1.36
N TYR A 74 8.67 19.20 1.15
CA TYR A 74 8.07 19.06 -0.18
C TYR A 74 7.44 20.37 -0.67
N LYS A 75 7.40 20.53 -1.99
CA LYS A 75 6.60 21.57 -2.65
C LYS A 75 5.48 20.89 -3.40
N ALA A 76 4.24 21.31 -3.15
CA ALA A 76 3.09 20.84 -3.91
C ALA A 76 2.16 21.98 -4.32
N VAL A 77 1.37 21.74 -5.36
CA VAL A 77 0.34 22.65 -5.85
C VAL A 77 -1.03 22.05 -5.53
N PRO A 78 -2.04 22.86 -5.16
CA PRO A 78 -3.42 22.39 -5.02
C PRO A 78 -3.95 21.67 -6.27
N PRO A 79 -4.84 20.69 -6.10
CA PRO A 79 -5.60 20.16 -7.22
C PRO A 79 -6.55 21.22 -7.77
N LYS A 80 -6.77 21.19 -9.08
CA LYS A 80 -7.86 21.92 -9.75
C LYS A 80 -9.19 21.41 -9.21
N LYS A 81 -10.10 22.29 -8.79
CA LYS A 81 -11.37 21.88 -8.17
C LYS A 81 -12.19 20.98 -9.09
N GLU A 82 -12.14 21.24 -10.40
CA GLU A 82 -12.85 20.50 -11.43
C GLU A 82 -12.38 19.04 -11.60
N VAL A 83 -11.16 18.67 -11.14
CA VAL A 83 -10.70 17.27 -11.21
C VAL A 83 -11.03 16.47 -9.95
N VAL A 84 -11.36 17.14 -8.84
CA VAL A 84 -11.58 16.47 -7.55
C VAL A 84 -12.78 15.54 -7.59
N LYS A 85 -13.94 16.02 -8.07
CA LYS A 85 -15.14 15.19 -8.15
C LYS A 85 -14.96 13.99 -9.09
N PRO A 86 -14.44 14.14 -10.33
CA PRO A 86 -14.15 13.01 -11.19
C PRO A 86 -13.18 11.98 -10.58
N ILE A 87 -12.14 12.43 -9.86
CA ILE A 87 -11.21 11.52 -9.18
C ILE A 87 -11.92 10.77 -8.05
N ALA A 88 -12.78 11.45 -7.27
CA ALA A 88 -13.57 10.82 -6.24
C ALA A 88 -14.54 9.76 -6.83
N GLU A 89 -15.24 10.09 -7.91
CA GLU A 89 -16.08 9.13 -8.65
C GLU A 89 -15.25 7.92 -9.13
N LEU A 90 -14.03 8.16 -9.61
CA LEU A 90 -13.12 7.10 -10.03
C LEU A 90 -12.65 6.23 -8.85
N ILE A 91 -12.36 6.79 -7.68
CA ILE A 91 -12.04 6.02 -6.47
C ILE A 91 -13.21 5.08 -6.11
N LYS A 92 -14.45 5.56 -6.21
CA LYS A 92 -15.61 4.69 -5.99
C LYS A 92 -15.66 3.55 -7.01
N GLN A 93 -15.53 3.90 -8.29
CA GLN A 93 -15.69 2.99 -9.41
C GLN A 93 -14.57 1.94 -9.50
N ALA A 94 -13.32 2.36 -9.30
CA ALA A 94 -12.13 1.57 -9.58
C ALA A 94 -11.35 1.17 -8.32
N TRP A 95 -11.81 1.51 -7.11
CA TRP A 95 -11.19 0.99 -5.90
C TRP A 95 -12.24 0.43 -4.95
N ILE A 96 -13.24 1.22 -4.58
CA ILE A 96 -14.22 0.77 -3.59
C ILE A 96 -15.06 -0.40 -4.13
N GLU A 97 -15.66 -0.23 -5.31
CA GLU A 97 -16.55 -1.23 -5.89
C GLU A 97 -15.84 -2.57 -6.19
N PRO A 98 -14.65 -2.62 -6.81
CA PRO A 98 -13.92 -3.86 -7.02
C PRO A 98 -13.61 -4.62 -5.72
N TYR A 99 -13.20 -3.91 -4.65
CA TYR A 99 -12.95 -4.52 -3.35
C TYR A 99 -14.24 -5.05 -2.70
N ASN A 100 -15.34 -4.30 -2.78
CA ASN A 100 -16.64 -4.76 -2.29
C ASN A 100 -17.08 -6.05 -3.00
N GLN A 101 -16.85 -6.16 -4.30
CA GLN A 101 -17.19 -7.37 -5.05
C GLN A 101 -16.25 -8.54 -4.74
N ALA A 102 -14.96 -8.28 -4.51
CA ALA A 102 -13.96 -9.29 -4.20
C ALA A 102 -14.00 -9.78 -2.75
N SER A 103 -14.60 -9.01 -1.84
CA SER A 103 -14.67 -9.36 -0.42
C SER A 103 -15.76 -10.36 -0.10
N ASP A 104 -15.44 -11.32 0.77
CA ASP A 104 -16.42 -12.22 1.39
C ASP A 104 -17.40 -11.50 2.35
N GLN A 105 -17.04 -10.29 2.78
CA GLN A 105 -17.82 -9.41 3.65
C GLN A 105 -18.55 -8.30 2.88
N GLY A 106 -18.39 -8.24 1.55
CA GLY A 106 -18.96 -7.20 0.71
C GLY A 106 -18.50 -5.80 1.15
N GLU A 107 -19.44 -4.85 1.20
CA GLU A 107 -19.17 -3.46 1.59
C GLU A 107 -18.60 -3.31 3.02
N ALA A 108 -18.84 -4.27 3.92
CA ALA A 108 -18.43 -4.13 5.32
C ALA A 108 -16.91 -4.09 5.48
N PHE A 109 -16.16 -4.70 4.55
CA PHE A 109 -14.70 -4.70 4.58
C PHE A 109 -14.13 -3.29 4.48
N LEU A 110 -14.49 -2.54 3.44
CA LEU A 110 -13.99 -1.19 3.25
C LEU A 110 -14.59 -0.19 4.24
N LYS A 111 -15.83 -0.39 4.72
CA LYS A 111 -16.36 0.45 5.82
C LYS A 111 -15.52 0.38 7.09
N LYS A 112 -14.73 -0.69 7.26
CA LYS A 112 -13.86 -0.88 8.42
C LYS A 112 -12.41 -0.50 8.18
N PHE A 113 -11.87 -0.82 7.00
CA PHE A 113 -10.43 -0.74 6.74
C PHE A 113 -10.03 0.33 5.72
N PHE A 114 -10.97 1.01 5.07
CA PHE A 114 -10.65 2.06 4.12
C PHE A 114 -9.89 3.21 4.82
N PRO A 115 -8.93 3.88 4.13
CA PRO A 115 -8.15 4.94 4.76
C PRO A 115 -9.03 6.04 5.36
N GLY A 116 -8.71 6.51 6.56
CA GLY A 116 -9.46 7.59 7.21
C GLY A 116 -9.33 8.95 6.49
N GLU A 117 -8.26 9.15 5.73
CA GLU A 117 -8.02 10.37 4.96
C GLU A 117 -7.42 10.07 3.58
N ILE A 118 -7.92 10.76 2.56
CA ILE A 118 -7.29 10.79 1.23
C ILE A 118 -6.94 12.23 0.90
N VAL A 119 -5.65 12.53 0.83
CA VAL A 119 -5.15 13.85 0.45
C VAL A 119 -4.92 13.89 -1.05
N ILE A 120 -5.56 14.84 -1.75
CA ILE A 120 -5.41 15.02 -3.19
C ILE A 120 -4.50 16.22 -3.45
N LEU A 121 -3.36 15.98 -4.10
CA LEU A 121 -2.40 17.00 -4.51
C LEU A 121 -2.34 17.12 -6.03
N GLY A 122 -2.29 18.36 -6.52
CA GLY A 122 -2.31 18.65 -7.94
C GLY A 122 -0.99 18.35 -8.67
N SER A 123 0.14 18.39 -7.96
CA SER A 123 1.48 18.18 -8.52
C SER A 123 2.12 16.89 -7.99
N PRO A 124 3.26 16.44 -8.56
CA PRO A 124 4.11 15.45 -7.91
C PRO A 124 4.61 15.98 -6.56
N LEU A 125 4.93 15.06 -5.65
CA LEU A 125 5.77 15.32 -4.48
C LEU A 125 7.20 14.86 -4.81
N PHE A 126 8.21 15.67 -4.50
CA PHE A 126 9.61 15.32 -4.79
C PHE A 126 10.40 15.06 -3.52
N ASN A 127 11.01 13.88 -3.40
CA ASN A 127 11.98 13.59 -2.36
C ASN A 127 13.22 14.49 -2.48
N GLY A 128 13.99 14.57 -1.39
CA GLY A 128 15.24 15.33 -1.36
C GLY A 128 16.31 14.83 -2.35
N ASP A 129 16.18 13.59 -2.85
CA ASP A 129 17.03 12.97 -3.87
C ASP A 129 16.51 13.15 -5.31
N GLY A 130 15.39 13.85 -5.49
CA GLY A 130 14.78 14.12 -6.80
C GLY A 130 13.82 13.04 -7.31
N THR A 131 13.64 11.93 -6.57
CA THR A 131 12.61 10.93 -6.89
C THR A 131 11.21 11.47 -6.60
N ILE A 132 10.20 10.96 -7.33
CA ILE A 132 8.80 11.36 -7.12
C ILE A 132 8.19 10.43 -6.06
N VAL A 133 7.57 11.04 -5.05
CA VAL A 133 6.65 10.35 -4.13
C VAL A 133 5.30 10.28 -4.83
N LEU A 134 4.88 9.06 -5.18
CA LEU A 134 3.61 8.84 -5.88
C LEU A 134 2.43 8.79 -4.90
N GLY A 135 2.69 8.38 -3.65
CA GLY A 135 1.80 8.42 -2.49
C GLY A 135 2.58 8.13 -1.20
N THR A 136 1.93 8.32 -0.05
CA THR A 136 2.44 7.87 1.26
C THR A 136 1.28 7.49 2.17
N ALA A 137 1.45 6.42 2.95
CA ALA A 137 0.60 6.10 4.09
C ALA A 137 1.19 6.61 5.41
N ASP A 138 0.42 7.39 6.19
CA ASP A 138 0.78 7.69 7.59
C ASP A 138 0.00 6.78 8.53
N SER A 139 0.69 5.77 9.07
CA SER A 139 0.19 4.86 10.13
C SER A 139 -1.19 4.25 9.84
N GLY A 140 -1.48 4.03 8.55
CA GLY A 140 -2.74 3.48 8.04
C GLY A 140 -3.94 4.42 8.04
N VAL A 141 -3.77 5.69 8.44
CA VAL A 141 -4.85 6.67 8.53
C VAL A 141 -4.99 7.48 7.25
N ARG A 142 -3.89 7.85 6.59
CA ARG A 142 -3.90 8.79 5.46
C ARG A 142 -3.23 8.21 4.24
N VAL A 143 -3.83 8.32 3.07
CA VAL A 143 -3.21 8.06 1.75
C VAL A 143 -3.12 9.36 0.95
N THR A 144 -2.01 9.58 0.26
CA THR A 144 -1.82 10.78 -0.59
C THR A 144 -1.86 10.42 -2.07
N LEU A 145 -2.77 11.02 -2.82
CA LEU A 145 -2.84 10.97 -4.28
C LEU A 145 -2.15 12.20 -4.86
N THR A 146 -1.10 11.99 -5.64
CA THR A 146 -0.34 13.08 -6.28
C THR A 146 -0.71 13.24 -7.76
N GLN A 147 -0.28 14.35 -8.36
CA GLN A 147 -0.45 14.62 -9.79
C GLN A 147 -1.92 14.64 -10.27
N ALA A 148 -2.87 15.00 -9.39
CA ALA A 148 -4.28 15.04 -9.72
C ALA A 148 -4.60 15.94 -10.93
N ASN A 149 -3.81 16.98 -11.18
CA ASN A 149 -4.02 17.88 -12.31
C ASN A 149 -3.71 17.25 -13.68
N ASN A 150 -3.08 16.07 -13.71
CA ASN A 150 -2.85 15.28 -14.92
C ASN A 150 -4.03 14.34 -15.25
N TYR A 151 -5.04 14.26 -14.37
CA TYR A 151 -6.24 13.50 -14.65
C TYR A 151 -6.97 14.06 -15.88
N ALA A 152 -7.32 13.15 -16.77
CA ALA A 152 -8.24 13.38 -17.88
C ALA A 152 -8.99 12.08 -18.18
N PRO A 153 -10.25 12.13 -18.62
CA PRO A 153 -10.97 10.95 -19.09
C PRO A 153 -10.18 10.21 -20.18
N GLY A 154 -10.01 8.89 -20.04
CA GLY A 154 -9.27 8.05 -20.98
C GLY A 154 -7.74 8.13 -20.87
N ASN A 155 -7.19 8.84 -19.88
CA ASN A 155 -5.76 8.78 -19.56
C ASN A 155 -5.43 7.51 -18.77
N ASN A 156 -5.50 6.34 -19.43
CA ASN A 156 -5.34 5.04 -18.78
C ASN A 156 -3.99 4.89 -18.08
N ALA A 157 -2.92 5.48 -18.62
CA ALA A 157 -1.61 5.46 -17.97
C ALA A 157 -1.63 6.13 -16.60
N TRP A 158 -2.27 7.31 -16.48
CA TRP A 158 -2.42 7.99 -15.20
C TRP A 158 -3.32 7.21 -14.24
N ILE A 159 -4.42 6.61 -14.74
CA ILE A 159 -5.33 5.79 -13.95
C ILE A 159 -4.58 4.59 -13.38
N ILE A 160 -3.92 3.80 -14.22
CA ILE A 160 -3.14 2.63 -13.79
C ILE A 160 -2.07 3.03 -12.76
N GLN A 161 -1.28 4.07 -13.02
CA GLN A 161 -0.24 4.52 -12.09
C GLN A 161 -0.82 4.98 -10.74
N THR A 162 -1.92 5.73 -10.78
CA THR A 162 -2.57 6.25 -9.57
C THR A 162 -3.13 5.10 -8.74
N PHE A 163 -3.87 4.18 -9.35
CA PHE A 163 -4.49 3.07 -8.63
C PHE A 163 -3.46 2.02 -8.20
N HIS A 164 -2.36 1.84 -8.94
CA HIS A 164 -1.22 1.05 -8.47
C HIS A 164 -0.71 1.58 -7.14
N THR A 165 -0.51 2.90 -7.05
CA THR A 165 -0.10 3.56 -5.80
C THR A 165 -1.15 3.38 -4.69
N LEU A 166 -2.43 3.60 -4.99
CA LEU A 166 -3.49 3.43 -3.99
C LEU A 166 -3.58 1.99 -3.46
N HIS A 167 -3.44 0.99 -4.33
CA HIS A 167 -3.42 -0.42 -3.94
C HIS A 167 -2.16 -0.79 -3.16
N HIS A 168 -1.00 -0.21 -3.52
CA HIS A 168 0.24 -0.36 -2.77
C HIS A 168 0.06 0.14 -1.32
N GLU A 169 -0.40 1.38 -1.14
CA GLU A 169 -0.61 1.93 0.21
C GLU A 169 -1.68 1.16 0.99
N PHE A 170 -2.70 0.65 0.29
CA PHE A 170 -3.73 -0.17 0.92
C PHE A 170 -3.21 -1.56 1.33
N ALA A 171 -2.27 -2.14 0.59
CA ALA A 171 -1.61 -3.38 1.00
C ALA A 171 -0.87 -3.20 2.33
N HIS A 172 -0.20 -2.06 2.55
CA HIS A 172 0.40 -1.72 3.84
C HIS A 172 -0.66 -1.62 4.96
N ILE A 173 -1.83 -1.02 4.69
CA ILE A 173 -2.94 -0.98 5.65
C ILE A 173 -3.44 -2.40 5.98
N ILE A 174 -3.55 -3.26 4.98
CA ILE A 174 -3.94 -4.66 5.17
C ILE A 174 -2.91 -5.37 6.06
N ASP A 175 -1.62 -5.27 5.77
CA ASP A 175 -0.58 -5.89 6.59
C ASP A 175 -0.67 -5.42 8.06
N GLN A 176 -0.81 -4.12 8.30
CA GLN A 176 -0.95 -3.55 9.63
C GLN A 176 -2.15 -4.13 10.43
N ASN A 177 -3.23 -4.50 9.74
CA ASN A 177 -4.45 -5.00 10.37
C ASN A 177 -4.52 -6.53 10.47
N PHE A 178 -3.90 -7.24 9.53
CA PHE A 178 -4.03 -8.69 9.36
C PHE A 178 -2.73 -9.47 9.63
N ASN A 179 -1.61 -8.77 9.86
CA ASN A 179 -0.29 -9.30 10.24
C ASN A 179 0.22 -10.35 9.24
N PHE A 180 0.58 -9.92 8.03
CA PHE A 180 1.19 -10.80 7.04
C PHE A 180 2.52 -11.35 7.58
N ASP A 181 2.83 -12.61 7.27
CA ASP A 181 4.09 -13.25 7.69
C ASP A 181 5.26 -12.76 6.80
N ILE A 182 5.70 -11.55 7.09
CA ILE A 182 6.81 -10.88 6.39
C ILE A 182 8.11 -11.69 6.50
N GLU A 183 8.33 -12.44 7.58
CA GLU A 183 9.55 -13.24 7.73
C GLU A 183 9.55 -14.40 6.75
N ALA A 184 8.46 -15.17 6.67
CA ALA A 184 8.35 -16.25 5.70
C ALA A 184 8.43 -15.73 4.25
N PHE A 185 7.86 -14.55 3.98
CA PHE A 185 7.94 -13.90 2.68
C PHE A 185 9.37 -13.45 2.33
N TYR A 186 10.09 -12.87 3.31
CA TYR A 186 11.50 -12.47 3.16
C TYR A 186 12.36 -13.65 2.73
N GLN A 187 12.17 -14.83 3.34
CA GLN A 187 12.99 -16.02 3.05
C GLN A 187 12.91 -16.50 1.58
N ILE A 188 11.90 -16.09 0.81
CA ILE A 188 11.78 -16.44 -0.62
C ILE A 188 12.85 -15.73 -1.46
N SER A 189 13.16 -14.46 -1.14
CA SER A 189 14.21 -13.68 -1.82
C SER A 189 15.51 -13.57 -1.03
N GLY A 190 15.46 -13.68 0.30
CA GLY A 190 16.63 -13.62 1.18
C GLY A 190 17.49 -12.38 0.91
N ASP A 191 18.78 -12.59 0.70
CA ASP A 191 19.76 -11.50 0.52
C ASP A 191 19.66 -10.77 -0.84
N ASP A 192 18.66 -11.07 -1.67
CA ASP A 192 18.46 -10.41 -2.98
C ASP A 192 17.80 -9.02 -2.87
N TYR A 193 17.37 -8.58 -1.67
CA TYR A 193 16.99 -7.20 -1.41
C TYR A 193 18.20 -6.24 -1.55
N THR A 194 17.92 -5.01 -1.93
CA THR A 194 18.94 -3.98 -2.10
C THR A 194 19.30 -3.31 -0.79
N SER A 195 20.50 -2.72 -0.72
CA SER A 195 20.85 -1.81 0.36
C SER A 195 19.95 -0.58 0.35
N ASN A 196 19.64 -0.04 1.53
CA ASN A 196 18.80 1.15 1.67
C ASN A 196 19.20 2.27 0.71
N GLY A 197 18.23 2.77 -0.04
CA GLY A 197 18.41 3.88 -0.99
C GLY A 197 19.23 3.52 -2.24
N THR A 198 19.25 2.26 -2.67
CA THR A 198 19.92 1.86 -3.94
C THR A 198 18.97 1.29 -5.00
N TRP A 199 17.71 1.02 -4.62
CA TRP A 199 16.67 0.48 -5.50
C TRP A 199 16.46 1.27 -6.80
N PHE A 200 16.63 2.60 -6.78
CA PHE A 200 16.41 3.46 -7.96
C PHE A 200 17.42 3.21 -9.10
N SER A 201 18.51 2.48 -8.82
CA SER A 201 19.51 2.11 -9.81
C SER A 201 19.25 0.74 -10.46
N ILE A 202 18.24 0.01 -9.97
CA ILE A 202 17.86 -1.33 -10.43
C ILE A 202 16.91 -1.22 -11.61
N THR A 203 17.18 -1.99 -12.66
CA THR A 203 16.29 -2.16 -13.82
C THR A 203 15.19 -3.19 -13.52
N GLU A 204 14.10 -3.17 -14.30
CA GLU A 204 13.01 -4.15 -14.15
C GLU A 204 13.50 -5.60 -14.29
N ASN A 205 14.40 -5.89 -15.23
CA ASN A 205 14.96 -7.23 -15.41
C ASN A 205 15.81 -7.68 -14.23
N GLU A 206 16.56 -6.76 -13.61
CA GLU A 206 17.32 -7.06 -12.39
C GLU A 206 16.40 -7.31 -11.20
N ALA A 207 15.29 -6.57 -11.08
CA ALA A 207 14.26 -6.83 -10.07
C ALA A 207 13.63 -8.22 -10.26
N ILE A 208 13.29 -8.59 -11.51
CA ILE A 208 12.77 -9.93 -11.83
C ILE A 208 13.77 -10.99 -11.42
N THR A 209 15.05 -10.85 -11.78
CA THR A 209 16.12 -11.79 -11.36
C THR A 209 16.20 -11.96 -9.84
N ARG A 210 15.98 -10.88 -9.08
CA ARG A 210 15.95 -10.90 -7.61
C ARG A 210 14.66 -11.49 -7.02
N GLY A 211 13.65 -11.71 -7.86
CA GLY A 211 12.35 -12.27 -7.47
C GLY A 211 11.33 -11.21 -7.06
N MET A 212 11.42 -9.99 -7.59
CA MET A 212 10.49 -8.88 -7.31
C MET A 212 9.86 -8.37 -8.62
N VAL A 213 8.63 -7.86 -8.53
CA VAL A 213 7.88 -7.38 -9.71
C VAL A 213 8.27 -5.97 -10.17
N THR A 214 8.89 -5.19 -9.28
CA THR A 214 9.36 -3.83 -9.55
C THR A 214 10.72 -3.56 -8.90
N PRO A 215 11.51 -2.59 -9.40
CA PRO A 215 12.70 -2.11 -8.71
C PRO A 215 12.43 -1.66 -7.27
N TYR A 216 11.31 -1.00 -7.01
CA TYR A 216 10.97 -0.49 -5.68
C TYR A 216 10.69 -1.62 -4.68
N GLY A 217 10.09 -2.72 -5.11
CA GLY A 217 9.93 -3.92 -4.27
C GLY A 217 11.25 -4.52 -3.79
N THR A 218 12.39 -4.20 -4.42
CA THR A 218 13.71 -4.63 -3.93
C THR A 218 14.21 -3.83 -2.72
N SER A 219 13.50 -2.79 -2.30
CA SER A 219 13.95 -1.88 -1.24
C SER A 219 13.72 -2.45 0.17
N ALA A 220 12.62 -3.17 0.38
CA ALA A 220 12.29 -3.86 1.62
C ALA A 220 11.19 -4.89 1.39
N VAL A 221 11.08 -5.87 2.31
CA VAL A 221 10.08 -6.94 2.24
C VAL A 221 8.62 -6.44 2.27
N GLY A 222 8.34 -5.37 3.02
CA GLY A 222 7.00 -4.76 3.04
C GLY A 222 6.65 -4.10 1.70
N GLU A 223 7.61 -3.44 1.06
CA GLU A 223 7.42 -2.82 -0.26
C GLU A 223 7.25 -3.89 -1.34
N ASP A 224 7.99 -5.00 -1.27
CA ASP A 224 7.83 -6.16 -2.16
C ASP A 224 6.42 -6.76 -2.09
N PHE A 225 5.88 -6.93 -0.88
CA PHE A 225 4.52 -7.38 -0.67
C PHE A 225 3.49 -6.41 -1.27
N ALA A 226 3.64 -5.11 -0.99
CA ALA A 226 2.72 -4.08 -1.48
C ALA A 226 2.78 -3.92 -3.01
N GLU A 227 3.98 -3.89 -3.59
CA GLU A 227 4.20 -3.83 -5.04
C GLU A 227 3.64 -5.08 -5.73
N LEU A 228 3.82 -6.27 -5.16
CA LEU A 228 3.26 -7.49 -5.74
C LEU A 228 1.73 -7.44 -5.81
N ILE A 229 1.05 -7.07 -4.73
CA ILE A 229 -0.41 -6.90 -4.72
C ILE A 229 -0.84 -5.84 -5.74
N ALA A 230 -0.20 -4.68 -5.73
CA ALA A 230 -0.51 -3.58 -6.63
C ALA A 230 -0.31 -3.98 -8.10
N THR A 231 0.80 -4.64 -8.45
CA THR A 231 1.06 -5.13 -9.80
C THR A 231 0.06 -6.20 -10.22
N ILE A 232 -0.32 -7.14 -9.33
CA ILE A 232 -1.35 -8.15 -9.63
C ILE A 232 -2.67 -7.46 -10.00
N ILE A 233 -3.12 -6.48 -9.21
CA ILE A 233 -4.42 -5.81 -9.44
C ILE A 233 -4.39 -4.98 -10.73
N THR A 234 -3.29 -4.29 -11.00
CA THR A 234 -3.21 -3.29 -12.08
C THR A 234 -2.68 -3.80 -13.42
N THR A 235 -2.38 -5.09 -13.53
CA THR A 235 -1.83 -5.71 -14.74
C THR A 235 -2.79 -6.78 -15.24
N THR A 236 -2.95 -6.91 -16.57
CA THR A 236 -3.79 -7.99 -17.12
C THR A 236 -3.23 -9.38 -16.76
N PRO A 237 -4.09 -10.41 -16.65
CA PRO A 237 -3.62 -11.77 -16.36
C PRO A 237 -2.54 -12.24 -17.35
N GLU A 238 -2.72 -11.93 -18.64
CA GLU A 238 -1.80 -12.33 -19.71
C GLU A 238 -0.44 -11.62 -19.58
N GLU A 239 -0.43 -10.30 -19.38
CA GLU A 239 0.80 -9.53 -19.23
C GLU A 239 1.55 -9.91 -17.94
N PHE A 240 0.82 -10.16 -16.84
CA PHE A 240 1.43 -10.57 -15.58
C PHE A 240 2.09 -11.93 -15.72
N ASP A 241 1.38 -12.91 -16.31
CA ASP A 241 1.91 -14.25 -16.51
C ASP A 241 3.13 -14.25 -17.43
N GLU A 242 3.04 -13.59 -18.58
CA GLU A 242 4.15 -13.50 -19.54
C GLU A 242 5.40 -12.84 -18.92
N LYS A 243 5.22 -11.73 -18.19
CA LYS A 243 6.35 -10.97 -17.65
C LYS A 243 6.97 -11.66 -16.43
N TYR A 244 6.16 -12.14 -15.50
CA TYR A 244 6.61 -12.49 -14.15
C TYR A 244 6.56 -13.97 -13.80
N ILE A 245 5.80 -14.79 -14.52
CA ILE A 245 5.55 -16.20 -14.16
C ILE A 245 6.13 -17.17 -15.18
N THR A 246 5.83 -16.98 -16.47
CA THR A 246 6.20 -17.91 -17.53
C THR A 246 7.71 -17.85 -17.80
N PRO A 247 8.45 -18.99 -17.74
CA PRO A 247 9.87 -19.01 -18.04
C PRO A 247 10.19 -18.68 -19.51
N GLU A 248 11.24 -17.90 -19.73
CA GLU A 248 11.80 -17.63 -21.06
C GLU A 248 12.55 -18.84 -21.63
N ASN A 249 12.57 -18.99 -22.96
CA ASN A 249 13.45 -19.97 -23.62
C ASN A 249 14.90 -19.46 -23.65
N CYS A 250 15.74 -20.02 -22.79
CA CYS A 250 17.15 -19.62 -22.69
C CYS A 250 18.10 -20.37 -23.65
N THR A 251 17.60 -21.09 -24.66
CA THR A 251 18.46 -21.78 -25.63
C THR A 251 19.27 -20.75 -26.45
N GLY A 252 20.59 -20.80 -26.32
CA GLY A 252 21.49 -19.83 -26.97
C GLY A 252 21.51 -18.45 -26.31
N GLN A 253 20.91 -18.30 -25.12
CA GLN A 253 20.94 -17.07 -24.33
C GLN A 253 22.04 -17.12 -23.25
N GLY A 254 22.38 -15.96 -22.70
CA GLY A 254 23.36 -15.82 -21.61
C GLY A 254 22.82 -16.19 -20.23
N GLN A 255 23.69 -16.12 -19.22
CA GLN A 255 23.38 -16.44 -17.82
C GLN A 255 22.21 -15.59 -17.28
N ASP A 256 22.09 -14.34 -17.71
CA ASP A 256 21.01 -13.43 -17.31
C ASP A 256 19.60 -13.99 -17.60
N CYS A 257 19.42 -14.78 -18.66
CA CYS A 257 18.13 -15.42 -18.95
C CYS A 257 17.79 -16.50 -17.92
N LEU A 258 18.78 -17.33 -17.57
CA LEU A 258 18.61 -18.39 -16.59
C LEU A 258 18.32 -17.82 -15.20
N ASP A 259 18.98 -16.71 -14.85
CA ASP A 259 18.77 -16.06 -13.56
C ASP A 259 17.42 -15.35 -13.48
N ARG A 260 16.95 -14.73 -14.58
CA ARG A 260 15.55 -14.25 -14.65
C ARG A 260 14.54 -15.37 -14.44
N ASN A 261 14.74 -16.56 -15.02
CA ASN A 261 13.83 -17.68 -14.81
C ASN A 261 13.78 -18.17 -13.35
N LYS A 262 14.92 -18.19 -12.64
CA LYS A 262 14.93 -18.44 -11.18
C LYS A 262 14.18 -17.36 -10.41
N GLY A 263 14.34 -16.11 -10.84
CA GLY A 263 13.60 -14.97 -10.33
C GLY A 263 12.09 -15.13 -10.47
N ARG A 264 11.60 -15.55 -11.65
CA ARG A 264 10.18 -15.86 -11.89
C ARG A 264 9.65 -16.98 -11.01
N GLU A 265 10.44 -18.02 -10.76
CA GLU A 265 10.05 -19.09 -9.83
C GLU A 265 9.81 -18.55 -8.41
N ARG A 266 10.64 -17.61 -7.95
CA ARG A 266 10.44 -16.92 -6.66
C ARG A 266 9.23 -16.00 -6.67
N ILE A 267 9.03 -15.21 -7.73
CA ILE A 267 7.82 -14.38 -7.87
C ILE A 267 6.57 -15.25 -7.85
N LYS A 268 6.59 -16.41 -8.50
CA LYS A 268 5.48 -17.36 -8.46
C LYS A 268 5.20 -17.87 -7.03
N GLN A 269 6.22 -18.22 -6.28
CA GLN A 269 6.05 -18.62 -4.87
C GLN A 269 5.43 -17.50 -4.03
N LYS A 270 5.90 -16.26 -4.21
CA LYS A 270 5.34 -15.07 -3.54
C LYS A 270 3.90 -14.83 -3.94
N TYR A 271 3.58 -14.94 -5.22
CA TYR A 271 2.22 -14.81 -5.76
C TYR A 271 1.29 -15.84 -5.10
N ASP A 272 1.69 -17.11 -5.05
CA ASP A 272 0.87 -18.17 -4.45
C ASP A 272 0.63 -17.91 -2.95
N VAL A 273 1.64 -17.40 -2.22
CA VAL A 273 1.53 -17.00 -0.81
C VAL A 273 0.57 -15.82 -0.62
N VAL A 274 0.72 -14.75 -1.41
CA VAL A 274 -0.08 -13.53 -1.30
C VAL A 274 -1.53 -13.78 -1.67
N VAL A 275 -1.79 -14.51 -2.77
CA VAL A 275 -3.16 -14.86 -3.18
C VAL A 275 -3.84 -15.69 -2.09
N LYS A 276 -3.13 -16.65 -1.51
CA LYS A 276 -3.66 -17.45 -0.41
C LYS A 276 -3.96 -16.59 0.83
N TYR A 277 -3.02 -15.76 1.26
CA TYR A 277 -3.19 -14.87 2.41
C TYR A 277 -4.37 -13.91 2.25
N MET A 278 -4.45 -13.23 1.10
CA MET A 278 -5.55 -12.30 0.82
C MET A 278 -6.91 -13.01 0.90
N ASN A 279 -6.99 -14.25 0.40
CA ASN A 279 -8.24 -15.01 0.43
C ASN A 279 -8.56 -15.59 1.81
N GLU A 280 -7.61 -16.23 2.49
CA GLU A 280 -7.85 -16.99 3.72
C GLU A 280 -7.85 -16.12 4.99
N ASP A 281 -6.95 -15.13 5.06
CA ASP A 281 -6.76 -14.32 6.27
C ASP A 281 -7.44 -12.95 6.16
N VAL A 282 -7.43 -12.33 4.97
CA VAL A 282 -8.02 -11.00 4.74
C VAL A 282 -9.48 -11.08 4.30
N GLY A 283 -9.90 -12.15 3.63
CA GLY A 283 -11.25 -12.32 3.09
C GLY A 283 -11.48 -11.57 1.76
N ILE A 284 -10.42 -11.40 0.96
CA ILE A 284 -10.43 -10.75 -0.36
C ILE A 284 -9.93 -11.74 -1.42
N ASP A 285 -10.78 -12.05 -2.39
CA ASP A 285 -10.35 -12.76 -3.60
C ASP A 285 -9.54 -11.80 -4.49
N LEU A 286 -8.21 -11.86 -4.37
CA LEU A 286 -7.29 -10.98 -5.10
C LEU A 286 -7.43 -11.09 -6.63
N ILE A 287 -7.83 -12.26 -7.13
CA ILE A 287 -7.96 -12.50 -8.58
C ILE A 287 -9.25 -11.84 -9.08
N LYS A 288 -10.35 -12.02 -8.36
CA LYS A 288 -11.59 -11.31 -8.64
C LYS A 288 -11.43 -9.80 -8.51
N LEU A 289 -10.66 -9.34 -7.52
CA LEU A 289 -10.35 -7.92 -7.34
C LEU A 289 -9.64 -7.33 -8.57
N ARG A 290 -8.59 -7.99 -9.06
CA ARG A 290 -7.91 -7.60 -10.32
C ARG A 290 -8.91 -7.51 -11.46
N ASP A 291 -9.71 -8.55 -11.66
CA ASP A 291 -10.60 -8.63 -12.82
C ASP A 291 -11.68 -7.53 -12.79
N GLU A 292 -12.26 -7.24 -11.62
CA GLU A 292 -13.23 -6.15 -11.46
C GLU A 292 -12.57 -4.77 -11.55
N PHE A 293 -11.33 -4.60 -11.06
CA PHE A 293 -10.55 -3.38 -11.26
C PHE A 293 -10.34 -3.10 -12.76
N LEU A 294 -9.78 -4.07 -13.50
CA LEU A 294 -9.49 -3.91 -14.92
C LEU A 294 -10.76 -3.66 -15.74
N LYS A 295 -11.86 -4.31 -15.38
CA LYS A 295 -13.18 -4.07 -16.00
C LYS A 295 -13.71 -2.66 -15.71
N SER A 296 -13.41 -2.09 -14.54
CA SER A 296 -13.91 -0.77 -14.16
C SER A 296 -13.23 0.39 -14.91
N ILE A 297 -12.04 0.17 -15.49
CA ILE A 297 -11.24 1.20 -16.17
C ILE A 297 -11.19 1.06 -17.70
N ASN A 298 -11.84 0.02 -18.25
CA ASN A 298 -11.99 -0.26 -19.68
C ASN A 298 -13.37 0.15 -20.19
#